data_AF-A0A662R4W6-F1
#
_entry.id   AF-A0A662R4W6-F1
#
_cell.length_a   1.000
_cell.length_b   1.000
_cell.length_c   1.000
_cell.angle_alpha   90.00
_cell.angle_beta   90.00
_cell.angle_gamma   90.00
#
_symmetry.space_group_name_H-M   'P 1'
#
loop_
_entity.id
_entity.type
_entity.pdbx_description
1 polymer ?
#
loop_
_entity_poly.entity_id
_entity_poly.type
_entity_poly.pdbx_seq_one_letter_code
_entity_poly.pdbx_strand_id
1 'polypeptide(L)' 'MKEDIVLRWIVKADNDLKAVKYMMAMEDAPLDVLSFHCQQAVEKYLKAYLTWAGVRVTKTHDLSSYSQPMYRE' A
#
# COMPACT_ATOMS: atom_id res chain seq x y z
N MET A 1 -14.80 -10.43 8.49
CA MET A 1 -15.46 -9.11 8.62
C MET A 1 -14.66 -8.05 7.87
N LYS A 2 -15.16 -6.80 7.76
CA LYS A 2 -14.50 -5.69 7.04
C LYS A 2 -13.13 -5.38 7.65
N GLU A 3 -13.03 -5.49 8.96
CA GLU A 3 -11.85 -5.32 9.80
C GLU A 3 -10.73 -6.28 9.40
N ASP A 4 -11.05 -7.55 9.14
CA ASP A 4 -10.05 -8.54 8.70
C ASP A 4 -9.42 -8.16 7.36
N ILE A 5 -10.18 -7.54 6.46
CA ILE A 5 -9.66 -7.09 5.15
C ILE A 5 -8.73 -5.90 5.36
N VAL A 6 -9.12 -4.94 6.20
CA VAL A 6 -8.30 -3.77 6.55
C VAL A 6 -6.98 -4.22 7.18
N LEU A 7 -7.03 -5.11 8.18
CA LEU A 7 -5.84 -5.64 8.85
C LEU A 7 -4.92 -6.37 7.87
N ARG A 8 -5.46 -7.16 6.93
CA ARG A 8 -4.65 -7.81 5.90
C ARG A 8 -3.90 -6.83 5.00
N TRP A 9 -4.49 -5.67 4.70
CA TRP A 9 -3.81 -4.64 3.91
C TRP A 9 -2.69 -3.98 4.72
N ILE A 10 -2.95 -3.65 5.98
CA ILE A 10 -1.96 -3.07 6.90
C ILE A 10 -0.76 -3.99 7.06
N VAL A 11 -0.99 -5.28 7.38
CA VAL A 11 0.08 -6.27 7.54
C VAL A 11 0.95 -6.38 6.27
N LYS A 12 0.36 -6.31 5.09
CA LYS A 12 1.12 -6.36 3.84
C LYS A 12 1.93 -5.08 3.61
N ALA A 13 1.37 -3.91 3.93
CA ALA A 13 2.08 -2.64 3.84
C ALA A 13 3.28 -2.59 4.81
N ASP A 14 3.09 -3.09 6.03
CA ASP A 14 4.15 -3.20 7.03
C ASP A 14 5.28 -4.12 6.55
N ASN A 15 4.96 -5.21 5.85
CA ASN A 15 5.95 -6.10 5.25
C ASN A 15 6.77 -5.42 4.15
N ASP A 16 6.16 -4.55 3.33
CA ASP A 16 6.91 -3.76 2.35
C ASP A 16 7.88 -2.80 3.04
N LEU A 17 7.45 -2.08 4.07
CA LEU A 17 8.34 -1.21 4.85
C LEU A 17 9.44 -1.99 5.57
N LYS A 18 9.13 -3.20 6.05
CA LYS A 18 10.11 -4.10 6.65
C LYS A 18 11.18 -4.53 5.63
N ALA A 19 10.77 -4.85 4.39
CA ALA A 19 11.70 -5.16 3.30
C ALA A 19 12.61 -3.97 2.99
N VAL A 20 12.05 -2.76 2.88
CA VAL A 20 12.82 -1.51 2.70
C VAL A 20 13.88 -1.36 3.80
N LYS A 21 13.49 -1.50 5.07
CA LYS A 21 14.42 -1.37 6.21
C LYS A 21 15.56 -2.38 6.17
N TYR A 22 15.30 -3.63 5.77
CA TYR A 22 16.36 -4.63 5.65
C TYR A 22 17.31 -4.35 4.49
N MET A 23 16.77 -3.96 3.33
CA MET A 23 17.57 -3.69 2.14
C MET A 23 18.39 -2.40 2.25
N MET A 24 17.88 -1.38 2.95
CA MET A 24 18.60 -0.12 3.19
C MET A 24 19.88 -0.28 4.02
N ALA A 25 20.05 -1.41 4.73
CA ALA A 25 21.27 -1.69 5.48
C ALA A 25 22.41 -2.26 4.61
N MET A 26 22.15 -2.54 3.32
CA MET A 26 23.15 -3.04 2.39
C MET A 26 24.00 -1.89 1.83
N GLU A 27 25.30 -2.13 1.61
CA GLU A 27 26.23 -1.13 1.05
C GLU A 27 25.84 -0.71 -0.38
N ASP A 28 25.33 -1.66 -1.18
CA ASP A 28 24.84 -1.43 -2.54
C ASP A 28 23.33 -1.72 -2.62
N ALA A 29 22.55 -0.92 -1.88
CA ALA A 29 21.11 -1.11 -1.79
C ALA A 29 20.43 -0.81 -3.15
N PRO A 30 19.62 -1.74 -3.70
CA PRO A 30 18.95 -1.55 -4.99
C PRO A 30 17.81 -0.52 -4.85
N LEU A 31 18.11 0.73 -5.23
CA LEU A 31 17.21 1.87 -5.02
C LEU A 31 15.87 1.75 -5.76
N ASP A 32 15.86 1.09 -6.92
CA ASP A 32 14.66 0.79 -7.70
C ASP A 32 13.73 -0.18 -6.94
N VAL A 33 14.30 -1.23 -6.34
CA VAL A 33 13.56 -2.19 -5.53
C VAL A 33 13.05 -1.54 -4.23
N LEU A 34 13.86 -0.70 -3.57
CA LEU A 34 13.43 0.09 -2.41
C LEU A 34 12.24 0.98 -2.76
N SER A 35 12.33 1.72 -3.87
CA SER A 35 11.28 2.62 -4.34
C SER A 35 9.99 1.89 -4.67
N PHE A 36 10.10 0.70 -5.29
CA PHE A 36 8.96 -0.18 -5.55
C PHE A 36 8.24 -0.58 -4.25
N HIS A 37 8.97 -1.02 -3.23
CA HIS A 37 8.36 -1.38 -1.95
C HIS A 37 7.75 -0.17 -1.22
N CYS A 38 8.37 1.01 -1.30
CA CYS A 38 7.77 2.24 -0.77
C CYS A 38 6.43 2.57 -1.45
N GLN A 39 6.35 2.51 -2.78
CA GLN A 39 5.10 2.71 -3.52
C GLN A 39 4.04 1.67 -3.12
N GLN A 40 4.45 0.41 -3.00
CA GLN A 40 3.59 -0.69 -2.61
C GLN A 40 3.04 -0.53 -1.19
N ALA A 41 3.85 -0.06 -0.24
CA ALA A 41 3.40 0.24 1.12
C ALA A 41 2.29 1.30 1.11
N VAL A 42 2.52 2.42 0.41
CA VAL A 42 1.53 3.51 0.27
C VAL A 42 0.23 3.00 -0.35
N GLU A 43 0.31 2.24 -1.44
CA GLU A 43 -0.86 1.66 -2.11
C GLU A 43 -1.67 0.77 -1.16
N LYS A 44 -1.00 -0.07 -0.39
CA LYS A 44 -1.67 -1.00 0.53
C LYS A 44 -2.28 -0.28 1.73
N TYR A 45 -1.63 0.73 2.29
CA TYR A 45 -2.26 1.56 3.33
C TYR A 45 -3.47 2.32 2.79
N LEU A 46 -3.39 2.87 1.58
CA LEU A 46 -4.53 3.52 0.94
C LEU A 46 -5.70 2.54 0.73
N LYS A 47 -5.41 1.32 0.30
CA LYS A 47 -6.42 0.24 0.18
C LYS A 47 -7.03 -0.13 1.53
N ALA A 48 -6.23 -0.15 2.61
CA ALA A 48 -6.73 -0.36 3.97
C ALA A 48 -7.71 0.75 4.37
N TYR A 49 -7.32 2.01 4.17
CA TYR A 49 -8.14 3.19 4.47
C TYR A 49 -9.44 3.20 3.68
N LEU A 50 -9.39 3.00 2.36
CA LEU A 50 -10.58 2.95 1.50
C LEU A 50 -11.51 1.80 1.89
N THR A 51 -10.95 0.62 2.19
CA THR A 51 -11.73 -0.51 2.70
C THR A 51 -12.42 -0.14 4.01
N TRP A 52 -11.71 0.50 4.95
CA TRP A 52 -12.26 0.97 6.21
C TRP A 52 -13.35 2.04 6.00
N ALA A 53 -13.20 2.92 5.02
CA ALA A 53 -14.20 3.91 4.63
C ALA A 53 -15.42 3.30 3.90
N GLY A 54 -15.42 1.99 3.61
CA GLY A 54 -16.50 1.33 2.87
C GLY A 54 -16.45 1.55 1.36
N VAL A 55 -15.35 2.11 0.84
CA VAL A 55 -15.11 2.25 -0.59
C VAL A 55 -14.60 0.93 -1.15
N ARG A 56 -15.24 0.46 -2.22
CA ARG A 56 -14.87 -0.80 -2.87
C ARG A 56 -13.53 -0.65 -3.59
N VAL A 57 -12.50 -1.27 -3.04
CA VAL A 57 -11.17 -1.34 -3.67
C VAL A 57 -11.18 -2.37 -4.79
N THR A 58 -10.97 -1.95 -6.03
CA THR A 58 -10.68 -2.85 -7.16
C THR A 58 -9.24 -3.34 -7.09
N LYS A 59 -8.95 -4.56 -7.57
CA LYS A 59 -7.57 -5.04 -7.74
C LYS A 59 -6.94 -4.33 -8.94
N THR A 60 -6.46 -3.12 -8.72
CA THR A 60 -5.64 -2.36 -9.66
C THR A 60 -4.32 -2.02 -8.95
N HIS A 61 -3.21 -2.02 -9.68
CA HIS A 61 -1.90 -1.54 -9.21
C HIS A 61 -1.65 -0.07 -9.61
N ASP A 62 -2.68 0.59 -10.16
CA ASP A 62 -2.64 1.98 -10.55
C ASP A 62 -3.24 2.84 -9.42
N LEU A 63 -2.38 3.59 -8.72
CA LEU A 63 -2.79 4.51 -7.66
C LEU A 63 -3.74 5.61 -8.15
N SER A 64 -3.63 6.03 -9.42
CA SER A 64 -4.48 7.09 -9.97
C SER A 64 -5.95 6.67 -10.05
N SER A 65 -6.23 5.36 -10.15
CA SER A 65 -7.58 4.81 -10.18
C SER A 65 -8.36 5.02 -8.87
N TYR A 66 -7.67 5.32 -7.75
CA TYR A 66 -8.28 5.59 -6.45
C TYR A 66 -8.56 7.08 -6.18
N SER A 67 -8.20 7.99 -7.09
CA SER A 67 -8.51 9.42 -6.96
C SER A 67 -9.96 9.76 -7.33
N GLN A 68 -10.56 8.98 -8.24
CA GLN A 68 -11.90 9.19 -8.77
C GLN A 68 -13.03 9.09 -7.71
N PRO A 69 -12.97 8.19 -6.70
CA PRO A 69 -14.00 8.15 -5.65
C PRO A 69 -13.97 9.34 -4.69
N MET A 70 -12.90 10.13 -4.62
CA MET A 70 -12.77 11.25 -3.66
C MET A 70 -13.41 12.56 -4.14
N TYR A 71 -13.80 12.66 -5.42
CA TYR A 71 -14.45 13.84 -6.01
C TYR A 71 -15.90 13.56 -6.42
N ARG A 72 -16.74 13.14 -5.47
CA ARG A 72 -18.20 13.24 -5.65
C ARG A 72 -18.76 14.19 -4.60
N GLU A 73 -19.23 15.34 -5.08
CA GLU A 73 -20.12 16.28 -4.38
C GLU A 73 -21.41 15.58 -3.93
#